data_AF-A0A3D3RNF9-F1
#
_entry.id   AF-A0A3D3RNF9-F1
#
_cell.length_a   1.000
_cell.length_b   1.000
_cell.length_c   1.000
_cell.angle_alpha   90.00
_cell.angle_beta   90.00
_cell.angle_gamma   90.00
#
_symmetry.space_group_name_H-M   'P 1'
#
loop_
_entity.id
_entity.type
_entity.pdbx_description
1 polymer ?
#
loop_
_entity_poly.entity_id
_entity_poly.type
_entity_poly.pdbx_seq_one_letter_code
_entity_poly.pdbx_strand_id
1 'polypeptide(L)'
;YIGAYTAAMNGVDAIAFTAGLGENNAKARAAICSYLGYLGITIDEAKNESAVGEEEVITTTDSARKVLVVPTNEELAIARETVALVK
;
A
#
# COMPACT_ATOMS: atom_id res chain seq x y z
N TYR A 1 7.45 12.14 -0.30
CA TYR A 1 6.03 12.27 -0.68
C TYR A 1 5.08 11.84 0.42
N ILE A 2 5.20 10.62 0.96
CA ILE A 2 4.29 10.12 2.02
C ILE A 2 4.06 11.16 3.12
N GLY A 3 5.11 11.65 3.79
CA GLY A 3 4.96 12.65 4.85
C GLY A 3 4.30 13.96 4.42
N ALA A 4 4.53 14.42 3.19
CA ALA A 4 3.89 15.63 2.67
C ALA A 4 2.38 15.42 2.47
N TYR A 5 1.96 14.27 1.95
CA TYR A 5 0.55 13.92 1.77
C TYR A 5 -0.14 13.63 3.10
N THR A 6 0.54 12.96 4.02
CA THR A 6 0.04 12.78 5.39
C THR A 6 -0.20 14.14 6.06
N ALA A 7 0.71 15.11 5.92
CA ALA A 7 0.50 16.46 6.44
C ALA A 7 -0.67 17.17 5.76
N ALA A 8 -0.74 17.11 4.42
CA ALA A 8 -1.81 17.75 3.65
C ALA A 8 -3.21 17.20 3.99
N MET A 9 -3.32 15.91 4.32
CA MET A 9 -4.58 15.25 4.70
C MET A 9 -4.86 15.29 6.22
N ASN A 10 -3.99 15.95 7.01
CA ASN A 10 -4.05 15.95 8.48
C ASN A 10 -4.05 14.54 9.10
N GLY A 11 -3.29 13.63 8.50
CA GLY A 11 -3.19 12.23 8.91
C GLY A 11 -3.18 11.27 7.74
N VAL A 12 -3.10 9.99 8.05
CA VAL A 12 -3.23 8.89 7.09
C VAL A 12 -3.72 7.66 7.84
N ASP A 13 -4.69 6.93 7.28
CA ASP A 13 -5.18 5.66 7.86
C ASP A 13 -4.48 4.45 7.26
N ALA A 14 -4.17 4.52 5.95
CA ALA A 14 -3.50 3.46 5.22
C ALA A 14 -2.57 3.98 4.12
N ILE A 15 -1.54 3.20 3.80
CA ILE A 15 -0.64 3.40 2.67
C ILE A 15 -0.69 2.15 1.78
N ALA A 16 -0.96 2.34 0.49
CA ALA A 16 -0.97 1.24 -0.49
C ALA A 16 0.27 1.30 -1.39
N PHE A 17 0.96 0.17 -1.52
CA PHE A 17 1.95 -0.09 -2.55
C PHE A 17 1.29 -0.86 -3.69
N THR A 18 1.48 -0.37 -4.91
CA THR A 18 0.92 -0.95 -6.14
C THR A 18 1.92 -0.80 -7.29
N ALA A 19 1.59 -1.33 -8.45
CA ALA A 19 2.40 -1.39 -9.66
C ALA A 19 3.73 -2.14 -9.47
N GLY A 20 4.49 -2.28 -10.57
CA GLY A 20 5.66 -3.17 -10.65
C GLY A 20 6.60 -3.15 -9.43
N LEU A 21 7.13 -1.99 -9.04
CA LEU A 21 8.05 -1.90 -7.90
C LEU A 21 7.33 -2.07 -6.55
N GLY A 22 6.15 -1.45 -6.39
CA GLY A 22 5.42 -1.47 -5.13
C GLY A 22 4.92 -2.87 -4.78
N GLU A 23 4.50 -3.65 -5.78
CA GLU A 23 4.01 -5.02 -5.62
C GLU A 23 5.13 -6.03 -5.42
N ASN A 24 6.25 -5.87 -6.13
CA ASN A 24 7.24 -6.95 -6.23
C ASN A 24 8.52 -6.75 -5.42
N ASN A 25 8.75 -5.57 -4.83
CA ASN A 25 9.98 -5.27 -4.11
C ASN A 25 9.75 -5.07 -2.60
N ALA A 26 9.70 -6.18 -1.87
CA ALA A 26 9.56 -6.21 -0.41
C ALA A 26 10.65 -5.39 0.31
N LYS A 27 11.89 -5.40 -0.20
CA LYS A 27 13.01 -4.63 0.38
C LYS A 27 12.78 -3.12 0.25
N ALA A 28 12.27 -2.66 -0.88
CA ALA A 28 11.94 -1.25 -1.06
C ALA A 28 10.81 -0.82 -0.11
N ARG A 29 9.77 -1.66 0.05
CA ARG A 29 8.69 -1.41 1.02
C ARG A 29 9.22 -1.30 2.44
N ALA A 30 10.04 -2.26 2.88
CA ALA A 30 10.64 -2.25 4.21
C ALA A 30 11.51 -1.00 4.43
N ALA A 31 12.37 -0.67 3.46
CA ALA A 31 13.22 0.51 3.54
C ALA A 31 12.42 1.81 3.66
N ILE A 32 11.34 1.96 2.88
CA ILE A 32 10.46 3.14 2.95
C ILE A 32 9.74 3.19 4.30
N CYS A 33 9.13 2.08 4.72
CA CYS A 33 8.34 2.00 5.95
C CYS A 33 9.19 2.18 7.21
N SER A 34 10.50 1.89 7.17
CA SER A 34 11.41 2.12 8.29
C SER A 34 11.48 3.59 8.74
N TYR A 35 11.18 4.54 7.85
CA TYR A 35 11.11 5.98 8.16
C TYR A 35 9.74 6.43 8.68
N LEU A 36 8.74 5.54 8.73
CA LEU A 36 7.34 5.88 9.00
C LEU A 36 6.86 5.50 10.41
N GLY A 37 7.77 5.04 11.29
CA GLY A 37 7.42 4.64 12.66
C GLY A 37 6.73 5.74 13.47
N TYR A 38 7.01 7.02 13.20
CA TYR A 38 6.35 8.16 13.86
C TYR A 38 4.84 8.25 13.56
N LEU A 39 4.36 7.58 12.50
CA LEU A 39 2.94 7.45 12.17
C LEU A 39 2.28 6.26 12.90
N GLY A 40 3.03 5.53 13.74
CA GLY A 40 2.58 4.30 14.38
C GLY A 40 2.48 3.12 13.43
N ILE A 41 3.31 3.10 12.37
CA ILE A 41 3.40 2.00 11.41
C ILE A 41 4.46 1.01 11.88
N THR A 42 4.06 -0.26 12.01
CA THR A 42 4.95 -1.40 12.29
C THR A 42 4.73 -2.47 11.23
N ILE A 43 5.80 -2.83 10.50
CA ILE A 43 5.75 -3.83 9.43
C ILE A 43 5.91 -5.24 10.01
N ASP A 44 5.10 -6.16 9.50
CA ASP A 44 5.29 -7.60 9.66
C ASP A 44 6.19 -8.08 8.50
N GLU A 45 7.45 -8.35 8.79
CA GLU A 45 8.45 -8.69 7.78
C GLU A 45 8.08 -9.96 7.01
N ALA A 46 7.50 -10.97 7.68
CA ALA A 46 7.11 -12.21 7.03
C ALA A 46 5.99 -11.96 6.01
N LYS A 47 4.98 -11.16 6.38
CA LYS A 47 3.92 -10.75 5.45
C LYS A 47 4.44 -9.87 4.33
N ASN A 48 5.33 -8.94 4.63
CA ASN A 48 5.94 -8.07 3.63
C ASN A 48 6.73 -8.88 2.60
N GLU A 49 7.48 -9.91 3.02
CA GLU A 49 8.21 -10.79 2.12
C GLU A 49 7.27 -11.66 1.26
N SER A 50 6.16 -12.16 1.82
CA SER A 50 5.24 -13.03 1.10
C SER A 50 4.28 -12.30 0.14
N ALA A 51 4.06 -10.99 0.34
CA ALA A 51 3.10 -10.18 -0.42
C ALA A 51 3.53 -9.82 -1.86
N VAL A 52 4.45 -10.58 -2.48
CA VAL A 52 4.94 -10.30 -3.84
C VAL A 52 3.85 -10.66 -4.86
N GLY A 53 3.28 -9.65 -5.51
CA GLY A 53 2.23 -9.82 -6.52
C GLY A 53 0.85 -10.19 -5.95
N GLU A 54 0.71 -10.21 -4.63
CA GLU A 54 -0.51 -10.61 -3.93
C GLU A 54 -1.07 -9.44 -3.09
N GLU A 55 -2.39 -9.38 -2.94
CA GLU A 55 -3.03 -8.41 -2.06
C GLU A 55 -2.86 -8.83 -0.59
N GLU A 56 -2.20 -8.00 0.23
CA GLU A 56 -1.92 -8.34 1.63
C GLU A 56 -1.72 -7.08 2.49
N VAL A 57 -2.14 -7.15 3.75
CA VAL A 57 -1.83 -6.15 4.78
C VAL A 57 -0.50 -6.53 5.43
N ILE A 58 0.54 -5.74 5.15
CA ILE A 58 1.92 -6.04 5.55
C ILE A 58 2.31 -5.41 6.90
N THR A 59 1.36 -4.84 7.64
CA THR A 59 1.58 -4.38 9.03
C THR A 59 1.23 -5.44 10.06
N THR A 60 1.87 -5.35 11.22
CA THR A 60 1.46 -6.12 12.41
C THR A 60 0.04 -5.76 12.86
N THR A 61 -0.55 -6.60 13.69
CA THR A 61 -1.92 -6.40 14.19
C THR A 61 -2.07 -5.18 15.09
N ASP A 62 -1.02 -4.84 15.84
CA ASP A 62 -0.92 -3.70 16.76
C ASP A 62 -0.50 -2.38 16.10
N SER A 63 -0.11 -2.42 14.82
CA SER A 63 0.19 -1.20 14.05
C SER A 63 -1.04 -0.28 14.00
N ALA A 64 -0.85 0.98 14.37
CA ALA A 64 -1.92 1.98 14.45
C ALA A 64 -2.51 2.31 13.07
N ARG A 65 -1.67 2.29 12.03
CA ARG A 65 -2.03 2.51 10.63
C ARG A 65 -1.68 1.29 9.79
N LYS A 66 -2.37 1.12 8.66
CA LYS A 66 -2.17 -0.04 7.78
C LYS A 66 -1.25 0.29 6.62
N VAL A 67 -0.47 -0.70 6.21
CA VAL A 67 0.28 -0.66 4.95
C VAL A 67 -0.10 -1.92 4.18
N LEU A 68 -0.40 -1.76 2.90
CA LEU A 68 -0.90 -2.83 2.05
C LEU A 68 -0.10 -2.93 0.77
N VAL A 69 0.00 -4.14 0.24
CA VAL A 69 0.25 -4.37 -1.18
C VAL A 69 -1.09 -4.58 -1.87
N VAL A 70 -1.34 -3.88 -2.96
CA VAL A 70 -2.57 -3.98 -3.74
C VAL A 70 -2.19 -4.07 -5.22
N PRO A 71 -2.29 -5.26 -5.84
CA PRO A 71 -2.06 -5.41 -7.27
C PRO A 71 -2.99 -4.53 -8.09
N THR A 72 -2.43 -3.76 -9.03
CA THR A 72 -3.26 -2.98 -9.95
C THR A 72 -3.88 -3.87 -11.04
N ASN A 73 -5.06 -3.50 -11.50
CA ASN A 73 -5.68 -4.08 -12.69
C ASN A 73 -6.33 -2.95 -13.48
N GLU A 74 -5.52 -2.28 -14.29
CA GLU A 74 -5.90 -1.09 -15.03
C GLU A 74 -6.96 -1.42 -16.09
N GLU A 75 -6.87 -2.58 -16.73
CA GLU A 75 -7.83 -3.05 -17.72
C GLU A 75 -9.21 -3.25 -17.10
N LEU A 76 -9.29 -3.82 -15.89
CA LEU A 76 -10.54 -3.98 -15.15
C LEU A 76 -11.12 -2.63 -14.73
N ALA A 77 -10.28 -1.68 -14.31
CA ALA A 77 -10.72 -0.32 -13.98
C ALA A 77 -11.35 0.36 -15.21
N ILE A 78 -10.67 0.33 -16.36
CA ILE A 78 -11.17 0.87 -17.63
C ILE A 78 -12.47 0.18 -18.06
N ALA A 79 -12.55 -1.15 -17.95
CA ALA A 79 -13.74 -1.91 -18.32
C ALA A 79 -14.95 -1.51 -17.45
N ARG A 80 -14.74 -1.32 -16.14
CA ARG A 80 -15.79 -0.89 -15.20
C ARG A 80 -16.29 0.52 -15.52
N GLU A 81 -15.38 1.46 -15.79
CA GLU A 81 -15.75 2.82 -16.20
C GLU A 81 -16.49 2.82 -17.55
N THR A 82 -16.04 2.02 -18.51
CA THR A 82 -16.70 1.86 -19.81
C THR A 82 -18.13 1.35 -19.62
N VAL A 83 -18.34 0.29 -18.82
CA VAL A 83 -19.68 -0.24 -18.52
C VAL A 83 -20.56 0.80 -17.81
N ALA A 84 -20.01 1.56 -16.87
CA ALA A 84 -20.76 2.60 -16.17
C ALA A 84 -21.20 3.76 -17.09
N LEU A 85 -20.46 4.01 -18.17
CA LEU A 85 -20.76 5.07 -19.14
C LEU A 85 -21.78 4.65 -20.20
N VAL A 86 -21.76 3.38 -20.64
CA VAL A 86 -22.58 2.91 -21.78
C VAL A 86 -23.86 2.18 -21.38
N LYS A 87 -24.12 2.02 -20.09
CA LYS A 87 -25.30 1.33 -19.55
C LYS A 87 -26.32 2.32 -19.00
#